data_AF-A0A552QX56-F1
#
_entry.id   AF-A0A552QX56-F1
#
_cell.length_a   1.000
_cell.length_b   1.000
_cell.length_c   1.000
_cell.angle_alpha   90.00
_cell.angle_beta   90.00
_cell.angle_gamma   90.00
#
_symmetry.space_group_name_H-M   'P 1'
#
loop_
_entity.id
_entity.type
_entity.pdbx_description
1 polymer ?
#
loop_
_entity_poly.entity_id
_entity_poly.type
_entity_poly.pdbx_seq_one_letter_code
_entity_poly.pdbx_strand_id
1 'polypeptide(L)'
;MWRQRRSMAAGLALTAAALAVSGLAGGGGGHGGDTARAASRERASPPVRLVSAPVRIADAETVRLLRPGDRVDVVASGGPGAAAQARVVARGARVERVPAAEAGSPSGEGALIVLAVPRATAAGLAGAGISGGFAVVLC
;
A
#
# COMPACT_ATOMS: atom_id res chain seq x y z
N MET A 1 40.73 -16.43 -6.77
CA MET A 1 40.39 -17.75 -7.34
C MET A 1 39.85 -18.64 -6.23
N TRP A 2 38.54 -18.86 -6.15
CA TRP A 2 37.98 -19.99 -5.40
C TRP A 2 36.81 -20.55 -6.21
N ARG A 3 36.99 -21.78 -6.68
CA ARG A 3 35.99 -22.63 -7.31
C ARG A 3 35.56 -23.66 -6.28
N GLN A 4 34.26 -23.80 -6.07
CA GLN A 4 33.58 -25.03 -5.62
C GLN A 4 32.07 -24.77 -5.83
N ARG A 5 31.45 -25.14 -6.96
CA ARG A 5 31.02 -26.47 -7.45
C ARG A 5 29.94 -27.14 -6.57
N ARG A 6 28.82 -27.44 -7.27
CA ARG A 6 27.87 -28.57 -7.11
C ARG A 6 26.79 -28.38 -6.03
N SER A 7 25.51 -28.74 -6.20
CA SER A 7 24.77 -29.46 -7.26
C SER A 7 23.26 -29.36 -6.98
N MET A 8 22.44 -29.50 -8.05
CA MET A 8 21.19 -30.30 -8.17
C MET A 8 20.22 -30.31 -6.96
N ALA A 9 18.98 -29.84 -7.05
CA ALA A 9 17.84 -30.31 -7.85
C ALA A 9 16.71 -30.64 -6.87
N ALA A 10 15.48 -30.19 -7.15
CA ALA A 10 14.23 -30.91 -6.87
C ALA A 10 13.07 -30.00 -7.29
N GLY A 11 12.47 -30.31 -8.44
CA GLY A 11 11.17 -29.77 -8.81
C GLY A 11 10.09 -30.43 -7.95
N LEU A 12 9.07 -29.64 -7.60
CA LEU A 12 7.80 -30.16 -7.10
C LEU A 12 6.69 -29.58 -7.99
N ALA A 13 6.14 -30.48 -8.80
CA ALA A 13 4.95 -30.27 -9.61
C ALA A 13 3.74 -30.06 -8.70
N LEU A 14 2.96 -29.01 -8.95
CA LEU A 14 1.65 -28.81 -8.34
C LEU A 14 0.57 -29.27 -9.33
N THR A 15 -0.09 -30.35 -8.95
CA THR A 15 -1.17 -31.03 -9.65
C THR A 15 -2.49 -30.26 -9.56
N ALA A 16 -3.14 -30.12 -10.70
CA ALA A 16 -4.49 -29.58 -10.86
C ALA A 16 -5.56 -30.50 -10.24
N ALA A 17 -6.59 -29.92 -9.65
CA ALA A 17 -7.83 -30.62 -9.31
C ALA A 17 -9.06 -29.77 -9.69
N ALA A 18 -9.69 -30.25 -10.76
CA ALA A 18 -11.12 -30.29 -11.10
C ALA A 18 -12.09 -29.19 -10.63
N LEU A 19 -12.75 -28.63 -11.65
CA LEU A 19 -14.02 -27.92 -11.62
C LEU A 19 -15.11 -28.72 -10.88
N ALA A 20 -15.80 -28.07 -9.95
CA ALA A 20 -17.13 -28.48 -9.52
C ALA A 20 -18.15 -27.52 -10.14
N VAL A 21 -18.73 -27.93 -11.28
CA VAL A 21 -20.00 -27.41 -11.78
C VAL A 21 -21.10 -28.11 -10.99
N SER A 22 -21.76 -27.38 -10.10
CA SER A 22 -23.08 -27.75 -9.59
C SER A 22 -24.11 -26.80 -10.20
N GLY A 23 -24.81 -27.32 -11.20
CA GLY A 23 -26.01 -26.72 -11.74
C GLY A 23 -27.25 -27.06 -10.90
N LEU A 24 -28.09 -26.04 -10.74
CA LEU A 24 -29.55 -26.04 -10.86
C LEU A 24 -30.40 -26.86 -9.87
N ALA A 25 -31.18 -26.16 -9.02
CA ALA A 25 -32.55 -26.57 -8.65
C ALA A 25 -33.29 -25.45 -7.89
N GLY A 26 -34.49 -25.08 -8.39
CA GLY A 26 -35.61 -24.46 -7.67
C GLY A 26 -35.39 -23.01 -7.16
N GLY A 27 -36.15 -22.00 -7.55
CA GLY A 27 -37.60 -21.97 -7.70
C GLY A 27 -38.15 -21.02 -6.62
N GLY A 28 -38.68 -19.86 -7.04
CA GLY A 28 -39.56 -19.03 -6.20
C GLY A 28 -38.95 -17.73 -5.65
N GLY A 29 -39.45 -16.62 -6.16
CA GLY A 29 -39.92 -15.51 -5.31
C GLY A 29 -38.88 -14.66 -4.56
N GLY A 30 -38.35 -13.65 -5.27
CA GLY A 30 -38.34 -12.27 -4.79
C GLY A 30 -37.85 -11.97 -3.37
N HIS A 31 -36.57 -12.22 -3.04
CA HIS A 31 -35.94 -11.67 -1.82
C HIS A 31 -34.47 -11.24 -2.02
N GLY A 32 -34.02 -11.05 -3.27
CA GLY A 32 -32.61 -10.75 -3.60
C GLY A 32 -32.14 -9.32 -3.28
N GLY A 33 -33.04 -8.41 -2.91
CA GLY A 33 -32.71 -7.01 -2.60
C GLY A 33 -32.21 -6.79 -1.17
N ASP A 34 -32.78 -7.52 -0.20
CA ASP A 34 -32.49 -7.31 1.22
C ASP A 34 -31.21 -8.01 1.68
N THR A 35 -30.88 -9.17 1.12
CA THR A 35 -29.61 -9.86 1.42
C THR A 35 -28.41 -9.13 0.84
N ALA A 36 -28.54 -8.56 -0.37
CA ALA A 36 -27.50 -7.71 -0.98
C ALA A 36 -27.29 -6.41 -0.19
N ARG A 37 -28.38 -5.81 0.33
CA ARG A 37 -28.32 -4.57 1.13
C ARG A 37 -27.87 -4.81 2.59
N ALA A 38 -28.16 -5.98 3.16
CA ALA A 38 -27.63 -6.41 4.45
C ALA A 38 -26.13 -6.74 4.36
N ALA A 39 -25.69 -7.49 3.34
CA ALA A 39 -24.29 -7.84 3.12
C ALA A 39 -23.38 -6.63 2.79
N SER A 40 -23.96 -5.52 2.30
CA SER A 40 -23.24 -4.26 2.06
C SER A 40 -23.21 -3.35 3.29
N ARG A 41 -24.19 -3.45 4.21
CA ARG A 41 -24.16 -2.77 5.51
C ARG A 41 -23.26 -3.47 6.54
N GLU A 42 -23.15 -4.79 6.47
CA GLU A 42 -22.32 -5.60 7.37
C GLU A 42 -20.81 -5.45 7.12
N ARG A 43 -20.42 -4.95 5.94
CA ARG A 43 -19.02 -4.67 5.58
C ARG A 43 -18.59 -3.24 5.86
N ALA A 44 -19.42 -2.44 6.54
CA ALA A 44 -19.00 -1.14 7.05
C ALA A 44 -18.01 -1.38 8.21
N SER A 45 -16.74 -1.58 7.85
CA SER A 45 -15.64 -1.65 8.80
C SER A 45 -15.79 -0.46 9.77
N PRO A 46 -15.70 -0.69 11.09
CA PRO A 46 -15.88 0.37 12.06
C PRO A 46 -15.00 1.57 11.70
N PRO A 47 -15.48 2.82 11.89
CA PRO A 47 -14.73 4.00 11.47
C PRO A 47 -13.37 3.99 12.14
N VAL A 48 -12.34 3.71 11.35
CA VAL A 48 -10.96 3.65 11.84
C VAL A 48 -10.54 5.08 12.14
N ARG A 49 -10.11 5.33 13.38
CA ARG A 49 -9.60 6.67 13.75
C ARG A 49 -8.33 6.96 12.94
N LEU A 50 -8.42 7.98 12.10
CA LEU A 50 -7.32 8.47 11.29
C LEU A 50 -6.48 9.48 12.07
N VAL A 51 -5.20 9.55 11.73
CA VAL A 51 -4.26 10.56 12.20
C VAL A 51 -3.54 11.18 11.00
N SER A 52 -3.10 12.42 11.17
CA SER A 52 -2.25 13.11 10.20
C SER A 52 -0.80 12.65 10.37
N ALA A 53 -0.24 12.02 9.34
CA ALA A 53 1.13 11.54 9.31
C ALA A 53 1.96 12.36 8.31
N PRO A 54 2.92 13.18 8.77
CA PRO A 54 3.90 13.81 7.88
C PRO A 54 4.83 12.75 7.29
N VAL A 55 5.03 12.78 5.97
CA VAL A 55 5.90 11.86 5.23
C VAL A 55 6.73 12.67 4.25
N ARG A 56 8.06 12.48 4.28
CA ARG A 56 8.99 13.08 3.30
C ARG A 56 9.19 12.12 2.15
N ILE A 57 8.80 12.53 0.95
CA ILE A 57 8.97 11.76 -0.29
C ILE A 57 10.29 12.16 -0.93
N ALA A 58 11.09 11.19 -1.35
CA ALA A 58 12.43 11.41 -1.87
C ALA A 58 12.46 12.29 -3.13
N ASP A 59 11.42 12.20 -3.97
CA ASP A 59 11.28 13.02 -5.17
C ASP A 59 10.28 14.17 -4.94
N ALA A 60 10.82 15.40 -4.93
CA ALA A 60 10.04 16.61 -4.77
C ALA A 60 9.18 16.96 -6.00
N GLU A 61 9.61 16.60 -7.21
CA GLU A 61 8.84 16.89 -8.43
C GLU A 61 7.58 16.02 -8.49
N THR A 62 7.68 14.76 -8.06
CA THR A 62 6.49 13.90 -7.88
C THR A 62 5.49 14.53 -6.89
N VAL A 63 5.95 15.13 -5.80
CA VAL A 63 5.06 15.78 -4.82
C VAL A 63 4.34 17.00 -5.41
N ARG A 64 4.95 17.73 -6.35
CA ARG A 64 4.32 18.88 -7.01
C ARG A 64 3.13 18.51 -7.89
N LEU A 65 3.00 17.24 -8.26
CA LEU A 65 1.84 16.72 -8.98
C LEU A 65 0.64 16.45 -8.07
N LEU A 66 0.89 16.27 -6.77
CA LEU A 66 -0.14 15.88 -5.80
C LEU A 66 -1.01 17.06 -5.37
N ARG A 67 -2.27 16.77 -5.09
CA ARG A 67 -3.25 17.70 -4.54
C ARG A 67 -3.86 17.13 -3.25
N PRO A 68 -4.27 17.98 -2.30
CA PRO A 68 -5.10 17.54 -1.19
C PRO A 68 -6.36 16.83 -1.71
N GLY A 69 -6.60 15.62 -1.22
CA GLY A 69 -7.67 14.74 -1.68
C GLY A 69 -7.21 13.53 -2.49
N ASP A 70 -6.01 13.57 -3.07
CA ASP A 70 -5.46 12.46 -3.86
C ASP A 70 -5.28 11.21 -3.01
N ARG A 71 -5.32 10.05 -3.66
CA ARG A 71 -5.01 8.76 -3.04
C ARG A 71 -3.67 8.26 -3.54
N VAL A 72 -2.84 7.83 -2.61
CA VAL A 72 -1.50 7.33 -2.91
C VAL A 72 -1.21 6.03 -2.17
N ASP A 73 -0.45 5.17 -2.83
CA ASP A 73 0.29 4.10 -2.19
C ASP A 73 1.68 4.62 -1.83
N VAL A 74 2.13 4.34 -0.61
CA VAL A 74 3.46 4.75 -0.12
C VAL A 74 4.39 3.55 -0.11
N VAL A 75 5.49 3.67 -0.83
CA VAL A 75 6.54 2.66 -0.93
C VAL A 75 7.76 3.12 -0.14
N ALA A 76 8.19 2.33 0.82
CA ALA A 76 9.47 2.55 1.48
C ALA A 76 10.58 1.87 0.69
N SER A 77 11.71 2.56 0.53
CA SER A 77 12.95 1.88 0.16
C SER A 77 13.32 0.89 1.26
N GLY A 78 13.95 -0.22 0.88
CA GLY A 78 14.64 -1.05 1.86
C GLY A 78 15.70 -0.23 2.61
N GLY A 79 15.99 -0.60 3.86
CA GLY A 79 17.13 -0.03 4.60
C GLY A 79 18.48 -0.44 4.03
N PRO A 80 19.62 -0.05 4.62
CA PRO A 80 20.93 -0.43 4.11
C PRO A 80 21.15 -1.96 4.21
N GLY A 81 21.48 -2.59 3.07
CA GLY A 81 21.82 -4.02 2.99
C GLY A 81 21.41 -4.67 1.67
N ALA A 82 22.16 -5.67 1.22
CA ALA A 82 21.96 -6.33 -0.09
C ALA A 82 20.60 -7.04 -0.27
N ALA A 83 19.86 -7.25 0.82
CA ALA A 83 18.55 -7.90 0.83
C ALA A 83 17.37 -6.93 1.05
N ALA A 84 17.62 -5.62 1.08
CA ALA A 84 16.61 -4.66 1.45
C ALA A 84 15.69 -4.32 0.27
N GLN A 85 14.53 -4.98 0.24
CA GLN A 85 13.55 -4.83 -0.82
C GLN A 85 12.60 -3.66 -0.55
N ALA A 86 12.20 -2.96 -1.62
CA ALA A 86 11.14 -1.97 -1.55
C ALA A 86 9.83 -2.64 -1.14
N ARG A 87 9.05 -1.98 -0.28
CA ARG A 87 7.76 -2.52 0.17
C ARG A 87 6.71 -1.42 0.32
N VAL A 88 5.47 -1.76 0.05
CA VAL A 88 4.33 -0.87 0.26
C VAL A 88 4.00 -0.82 1.76
N VAL A 89 4.01 0.37 2.33
CA VAL A 89 3.76 0.60 3.77
C VAL A 89 2.37 1.17 4.03
N ALA A 90 1.80 1.89 3.06
CA ALA A 90 0.43 2.37 3.09
C ALA A 90 -0.21 2.19 1.72
N ARG A 91 -1.48 1.79 1.69
CA ARG A 91 -2.27 1.66 0.47
C ARG A 91 -3.45 2.62 0.47
N GLY A 92 -3.69 3.31 -0.63
CA GLY A 92 -4.82 4.22 -0.85
C GLY A 92 -4.94 5.33 0.20
N ALA A 93 -3.81 5.75 0.78
CA ALA A 93 -3.74 6.79 1.79
C ALA A 93 -4.16 8.13 1.18
N ARG A 94 -5.01 8.88 1.88
CA ARG A 94 -5.48 10.18 1.39
C ARG A 94 -4.47 11.26 1.73
N VAL A 95 -4.09 12.05 0.74
CA VAL A 95 -3.30 13.27 0.94
C VAL A 95 -4.19 14.31 1.63
N GLU A 96 -3.87 14.64 2.88
CA GLU A 96 -4.57 15.67 3.66
C GLU A 96 -4.03 17.06 3.34
N ARG A 97 -2.70 17.18 3.17
CA ARG A 97 -2.03 18.45 2.89
C ARG A 97 -0.75 18.23 2.10
N VAL A 98 -0.42 19.18 1.24
CA VAL A 98 0.88 19.29 0.59
C VAL A 98 1.48 20.63 1.03
N PRO A 99 2.33 20.65 2.08
CA PRO A 99 3.01 21.86 2.52
C PRO A 99 3.84 22.48 1.40
N ALA A 100 3.85 23.82 1.33
CA ALA A 100 4.74 24.52 0.42
C ALA A 100 6.20 24.22 0.79
N ALA A 101 7.06 24.10 -0.23
CA ALA A 101 8.49 24.01 -0.01
C ALA A 101 9.00 25.36 0.53
N GLU A 102 9.86 25.33 1.54
CA GLU A 102 10.50 26.54 2.06
C GLU A 102 11.40 27.14 0.98
N ALA A 103 11.36 28.47 0.82
CA ALA A 103 12.19 29.16 -0.15
C ALA A 103 13.68 28.93 0.19
N GLY A 104 14.43 28.33 -0.74
CA GLY A 104 15.86 28.06 -0.56
C GLY A 104 16.21 26.67 -0.01
N SER A 105 15.25 25.74 0.14
CA SER A 105 15.60 24.35 0.42
C SER A 105 16.48 23.76 -0.69
N PRO A 106 17.54 23.00 -0.35
CA PRO A 106 18.42 22.42 -1.35
C PRO A 106 17.62 21.51 -2.29
N SER A 107 17.82 21.70 -3.59
CA SER A 107 17.23 20.84 -4.62
C SER A 107 17.71 19.40 -4.40
N GLY A 108 16.79 18.48 -4.12
CA GLY A 108 17.10 17.07 -3.90
C GLY A 108 16.81 16.52 -2.49
N GLU A 109 16.37 17.34 -1.53
CA GLU A 109 16.02 16.86 -0.17
C GLU A 109 14.63 16.18 -0.09
N GLY A 110 13.97 15.95 -1.22
CA GLY A 110 12.58 15.51 -1.27
C GLY A 110 11.60 16.57 -0.74
N ALA A 111 10.31 16.23 -0.67
CA ALA A 111 9.26 17.14 -0.21
C ALA A 111 8.28 16.47 0.76
N LEU A 112 7.68 17.27 1.64
CA LEU A 112 6.73 16.79 2.66
C LEU A 112 5.33 16.67 2.07
N ILE A 113 4.61 15.62 2.47
CA ILE A 113 3.16 15.52 2.37
C ILE A 113 2.60 15.10 3.74
N VAL A 114 1.32 15.39 3.98
CA VAL A 114 0.61 14.94 5.17
C VAL A 114 -0.48 13.97 4.73
N LEU A 115 -0.47 12.75 5.26
CA LEU A 115 -1.41 11.70 4.92
C LEU A 115 -2.39 11.45 6.07
N ALA A 116 -3.66 11.28 5.75
CA ALA A 116 -4.66 10.77 6.69
C ALA A 116 -4.63 9.24 6.68
N VAL A 117 -4.11 8.62 7.75
CA VAL A 117 -3.88 7.17 7.85
C VAL A 117 -4.29 6.61 9.21
N PRO A 118 -4.57 5.30 9.33
CA PRO A 118 -4.71 4.64 10.63
C PRO A 118 -3.47 4.81 11.52
N ARG A 119 -3.67 4.87 12.85
CA ARG A 119 -2.57 5.08 13.81
C ARG A 119 -1.44 4.05 13.70
N ALA A 120 -1.77 2.79 13.39
CA ALA A 120 -0.78 1.73 13.18
C ALA A 120 0.05 1.95 11.91
N THR A 121 -0.59 2.37 10.82
CA THR A 121 0.09 2.75 9.57
C THR A 121 1.01 3.94 9.77
N ALA A 122 0.59 4.95 10.54
CA ALA A 122 1.46 6.09 10.89
C ALA A 122 2.73 5.65 11.65
N ALA A 123 2.62 4.69 12.56
CA ALA A 123 3.79 4.12 13.24
C ALA A 123 4.71 3.37 12.26
N GLY A 124 4.14 2.61 11.32
CA GLY A 124 4.89 1.93 10.26
C GLY A 124 5.62 2.90 9.33
N LEU A 125 4.98 4.00 8.95
CA LEU A 125 5.60 5.09 8.18
C LEU A 125 6.74 5.75 8.98
N ALA A 126 6.53 6.07 10.25
CA ALA A 126 7.59 6.65 11.09
C ALA A 126 8.82 5.73 11.18
N GLY A 127 8.62 4.42 11.40
CA GLY A 127 9.73 3.46 11.44
C GLY A 127 10.45 3.27 10.10
N ALA A 128 9.70 3.26 8.99
CA ALA A 128 10.29 3.16 7.66
C ALA A 128 11.09 4.42 7.28
N GLY A 129 10.64 5.61 7.67
CA GLY A 129 11.32 6.87 7.35
C GLY A 129 12.65 7.06 8.07
N ILE A 130 12.85 6.38 9.19
CA ILE A 130 14.14 6.36 9.90
C ILE A 130 15.16 5.46 9.18
N SER A 131 14.68 4.42 8.48
CA SER A 131 15.56 3.42 7.84
C SER A 131 15.80 3.67 6.35
N GLY A 132 15.01 4.52 5.70
CA GLY A 132 15.16 4.81 4.27
C GLY A 132 14.22 5.90 3.77
N GLY A 133 14.20 6.09 2.45
CA GLY A 133 13.36 7.06 1.76
C GLY A 133 11.99 6.50 1.35
N PHE A 134 11.10 7.40 0.95
CA PHE A 134 9.77 7.03 0.41
C PHE A 134 9.60 7.45 -1.04
N ALA A 135 8.85 6.63 -1.78
CA ALA A 135 8.25 6.97 -3.06
C ALA A 135 6.72 6.83 -2.95
N VAL A 136 6.00 7.45 -3.87
CA VAL A 136 4.53 7.37 -3.95
C VAL A 136 4.07 6.91 -5.32
N VAL A 137 2.95 6.21 -5.34
CA VAL A 137 2.23 5.83 -6.57
C VAL A 137 0.82 6.41 -6.47
N LEU A 138 0.38 7.16 -7.48
CA LEU A 138 -0.97 7.70 -7.56
C LEU A 138 -1.96 6.58 -7.96
N CYS A 139 -3.14 6.56 -7.33
CA CYS A 139 -4.20 5.58 -7.59
C CYS A 139 -5.36 6.16 -8.41
#